data_AF-A0A7S3H3B3-F1
#
_entry.id   AF-A0A7S3H3B3-F1
#
_cell.length_a   1.000
_cell.length_b   1.000
_cell.length_c   1.000
_cell.angle_alpha   90.00
_cell.angle_beta   90.00
_cell.angle_gamma   90.00
#
_symmetry.space_group_name_H-M   'P 1'
#
loop_
_entity.id
_entity.type
_entity.pdbx_description
1 polymer ?
#
loop_
_entity_poly.entity_id
_entity_poly.type
_entity_poly.pdbx_seq_one_letter_code
_entity_poly.pdbx_strand_id
1 'polypeptide(L)'
;VEVGARCHGVEGVWQLIVDAVLGYNQVQGTIAAYFDHEKFDAIPDVPMERHSDGRLVFLILYKDGLVEDFDHSLLAEIQNMPSFVSLEMFAAKGARVRKTIDCFTFGGVVRLINPDTAALVRDYERLREIEQIGFIKYSE
;
A
#
# COMPACT_ATOMS: atom_id res chain seq x y z
N VAL A 1 -5.53 -16.77 -12.12
CA VAL A 1 -5.91 -15.47 -12.72
C VAL A 1 -7.42 -15.38 -12.68
N GLU A 2 -7.96 -14.26 -12.22
CA GLU A 2 -9.40 -14.01 -12.03
C GLU A 2 -9.71 -12.59 -12.56
N VAL A 3 -10.90 -12.38 -13.10
CA VAL A 3 -11.42 -11.06 -13.49
C VAL A 3 -12.73 -10.83 -12.75
N GLY A 4 -12.84 -9.70 -12.05
CA GLY A 4 -14.04 -9.32 -11.31
C GLY A 4 -14.62 -7.99 -11.81
N ALA A 5 -15.92 -7.96 -12.11
CA ALA A 5 -16.66 -6.74 -12.48
C ALA A 5 -17.04 -5.90 -11.24
N ARG A 6 -16.03 -5.56 -10.43
CA ARG A 6 -16.16 -4.77 -9.19
C ARG A 6 -14.89 -3.99 -8.94
N CYS A 7 -14.92 -3.03 -8.01
CA CYS A 7 -13.72 -2.36 -7.55
C CYS A 7 -12.70 -3.34 -6.98
N HIS A 8 -11.41 -3.06 -7.23
CA HIS A 8 -10.32 -3.76 -6.56
C HIS A 8 -10.45 -3.65 -5.04
N GLY A 9 -10.07 -4.72 -4.33
CA GLY A 9 -10.28 -4.87 -2.89
C GLY A 9 -9.38 -3.97 -2.04
N VAL A 10 -9.21 -4.34 -0.77
CA VAL A 10 -8.35 -3.62 0.20
C VAL A 10 -8.83 -2.18 0.41
N GLU A 11 -10.13 -1.97 0.53
CA GLU A 11 -10.74 -0.69 0.94
C GLU A 11 -10.33 0.53 0.09
N GLY A 12 -9.91 0.31 -1.16
CA GLY A 12 -9.54 1.40 -2.06
C GLY A 12 -8.17 2.03 -1.78
N VAL A 13 -7.33 1.47 -0.90
CA VAL A 13 -5.99 2.03 -0.58
C VAL A 13 -5.05 2.12 -1.79
N TRP A 14 -5.36 1.40 -2.86
CA TRP A 14 -4.62 1.38 -4.12
C TRP A 14 -4.87 2.61 -4.99
N GLN A 15 -5.94 3.37 -4.75
CA GLN A 15 -6.38 4.47 -5.64
C GLN A 15 -5.28 5.51 -5.86
N LEU A 16 -4.64 5.98 -4.78
CA LEU A 16 -3.57 6.98 -4.85
C LEU A 16 -2.38 6.52 -5.72
N ILE A 17 -2.07 5.21 -5.68
CA ILE A 17 -1.01 4.64 -6.50
C ILE A 17 -1.42 4.69 -7.97
N VAL A 18 -2.63 4.23 -8.30
CA VAL A 18 -3.09 4.18 -9.68
C VAL A 18 -3.29 5.58 -10.26
N ASP A 19 -3.76 6.55 -9.46
CA ASP A 19 -3.82 7.96 -9.83
C ASP A 19 -2.44 8.51 -10.20
N ALA A 20 -1.40 8.21 -9.41
CA ALA A 20 -0.05 8.69 -9.71
C ALA A 20 0.59 7.97 -10.92
N VAL A 21 0.26 6.70 -11.12
CA VAL A 21 0.86 5.87 -12.19
C VAL A 21 0.19 6.15 -13.54
N LEU A 22 -1.14 6.29 -13.57
CA LEU A 22 -1.93 6.37 -14.81
C LEU A 22 -2.72 7.68 -14.98
N GLY A 23 -2.84 8.51 -13.94
CA GLY A 23 -3.61 9.75 -13.98
C GLY A 23 -5.12 9.58 -13.77
N TYR A 24 -5.61 8.34 -13.72
CA TYR A 24 -7.02 8.01 -13.47
C TYR A 24 -7.14 6.63 -12.83
N ASN A 25 -8.27 6.36 -12.17
CA ASN A 25 -8.52 5.07 -11.52
C ASN A 25 -9.94 4.51 -11.77
N GLN A 26 -10.15 3.23 -11.41
CA GLN A 26 -11.42 2.52 -11.64
C GLN A 26 -12.63 3.18 -10.94
N VAL A 27 -12.44 3.78 -9.77
CA VAL A 27 -13.52 4.46 -9.03
C VAL A 27 -13.94 5.71 -9.80
N GLN A 28 -12.99 6.52 -10.23
CA GLN A 28 -13.24 7.73 -11.03
C GLN A 28 -13.91 7.38 -12.38
N GLY A 29 -13.42 6.33 -13.06
CA GLY A 29 -14.04 5.85 -14.31
C GLY A 29 -15.46 5.35 -14.10
N THR A 30 -15.71 4.64 -13.00
CA THR A 30 -17.07 4.21 -12.65
C THR A 30 -17.98 5.41 -12.42
N ILE A 31 -17.55 6.41 -11.64
CA ILE A 31 -18.34 7.63 -11.40
C ILE A 31 -18.64 8.36 -12.73
N ALA A 32 -17.64 8.50 -13.60
CA ALA A 32 -17.83 9.12 -14.92
C ALA A 32 -18.88 8.36 -15.75
N ALA A 33 -18.85 7.03 -15.75
CA ALA A 33 -19.83 6.22 -16.48
C ALA A 33 -21.30 6.49 -16.09
N TYR A 34 -21.57 6.93 -14.86
CA TYR A 34 -22.93 7.24 -14.39
C TYR A 34 -23.31 8.71 -14.55
N PHE A 35 -22.34 9.63 -14.50
CA PHE A 35 -22.61 11.06 -14.30
C PHE A 35 -21.92 12.00 -15.29
N ASP A 36 -20.94 11.52 -16.07
CA ASP A 36 -20.14 12.32 -17.00
C ASP A 36 -19.65 11.44 -18.17
N HIS A 37 -20.54 11.22 -19.13
CA HIS A 37 -20.29 10.31 -20.25
C HIS A 37 -19.14 10.79 -21.15
N GLU A 38 -19.00 12.10 -21.37
CA GLU A 38 -17.88 12.64 -22.16
C GLU A 38 -16.53 12.31 -21.52
N LYS A 39 -16.43 12.45 -20.18
CA LYS A 39 -15.22 12.06 -19.46
C LYS A 39 -14.97 10.56 -19.49
N PHE A 40 -16.03 9.74 -19.43
CA PHE A 40 -15.90 8.29 -19.53
C PHE A 40 -15.41 7.86 -20.91
N ASP A 41 -15.99 8.42 -21.98
CA ASP A 41 -15.62 8.14 -23.38
C ASP A 41 -14.19 8.60 -23.71
N ALA A 42 -13.65 9.56 -22.96
CA ALA A 42 -12.26 10.00 -23.08
C ALA A 42 -11.23 9.07 -22.41
N ILE A 43 -11.67 8.10 -21.60
CA ILE A 43 -10.76 7.12 -20.98
C ILE A 43 -10.29 6.14 -22.05
N PRO A 44 -8.96 5.91 -22.22
CA PRO A 44 -8.47 5.01 -23.25
C PRO A 44 -8.80 3.55 -22.92
N ASP A 45 -9.07 2.75 -23.96
CA ASP A 45 -9.35 1.31 -23.84
C ASP A 45 -8.24 0.51 -23.14
N VAL A 46 -6.99 1.00 -23.26
CA VAL A 46 -5.82 0.46 -22.58
C VAL A 46 -4.98 1.61 -21.99
N PRO A 47 -4.27 1.40 -20.87
CA PRO A 47 -3.37 2.41 -20.33
C PRO A 47 -2.27 2.77 -21.34
N MET A 48 -2.17 4.05 -21.71
CA MET A 48 -1.28 4.51 -22.79
C MET A 48 0.09 4.98 -22.27
N GLU A 49 0.11 5.61 -21.09
CA GLU A 49 1.32 6.18 -20.50
C GLU A 49 1.43 5.79 -19.03
N ARG A 50 2.68 5.65 -18.56
CA ARG A 50 3.03 5.40 -17.17
C ARG A 50 3.81 6.59 -16.65
N HIS A 51 3.20 7.39 -15.76
CA HIS A 51 3.78 8.64 -15.26
C HIS A 51 4.71 8.45 -14.05
N SER A 52 4.51 7.37 -13.30
CA SER A 52 5.30 7.01 -12.13
C SER A 52 5.29 5.49 -11.95
N ASP A 53 6.09 4.98 -11.02
CA ASP A 53 5.88 3.66 -10.45
C ASP A 53 5.30 3.76 -9.04
N GLY A 54 4.59 2.72 -8.62
CA GLY A 54 4.10 2.62 -7.25
C GLY A 54 3.88 1.18 -6.79
N ARG A 55 3.84 1.01 -5.48
CA ARG A 55 3.70 -0.29 -4.80
C ARG A 55 2.81 -0.15 -3.59
N LEU A 56 1.90 -1.11 -3.46
CA LEU A 56 1.13 -1.33 -2.24
C LEU A 56 1.78 -2.46 -1.46
N VAL A 57 2.34 -2.14 -0.30
CA VAL A 57 3.12 -3.08 0.51
C VAL A 57 2.35 -3.47 1.75
N PHE A 58 1.90 -4.72 1.80
CA PHE A 58 1.34 -5.31 3.01
C PHE A 58 2.46 -5.64 4.00
N LEU A 59 2.33 -5.13 5.22
CA LEU A 59 3.31 -5.30 6.28
C LEU A 59 3.23 -6.70 6.89
N ILE A 60 4.32 -7.46 6.81
CA ILE A 60 4.38 -8.84 7.29
C ILE A 60 4.74 -8.88 8.78
N LEU A 61 3.89 -9.51 9.57
CA LEU A 61 4.14 -9.84 10.97
C LEU A 61 4.79 -11.23 11.04
N TYR A 62 6.00 -11.33 11.56
CA TYR A 62 6.71 -12.61 11.68
C TYR A 62 6.42 -13.38 12.97
N LYS A 63 5.77 -12.75 13.95
CA LYS A 63 5.52 -13.30 15.28
C LYS A 63 4.09 -13.00 15.75
N ASP A 64 3.58 -13.88 16.59
CA ASP A 64 2.39 -13.65 17.40
C ASP A 64 2.80 -12.87 18.65
N GLY A 65 1.91 -12.04 19.19
CA GLY A 65 2.17 -11.39 20.47
C GLY A 65 1.21 -10.25 20.80
N LEU A 66 1.32 -9.74 22.03
CA LEU A 66 0.69 -8.49 22.44
C LEU A 66 1.62 -7.34 22.06
N VAL A 67 1.14 -6.42 21.23
CA VAL A 67 1.92 -5.25 20.82
C VAL A 67 2.09 -4.32 22.03
N GLU A 68 3.31 -4.18 22.51
CA GLU A 68 3.65 -3.28 23.60
C GLU A 68 3.97 -1.89 23.06
N ASP A 69 4.76 -1.82 21.99
CA ASP A 69 5.12 -0.56 21.34
C ASP A 69 5.69 -0.78 19.94
N PHE A 70 6.16 0.30 19.32
CA PHE A 70 6.86 0.29 18.04
C PHE A 70 8.28 0.83 18.19
N ASP A 71 9.17 0.44 17.27
CA ASP A 71 10.43 1.12 17.08
C ASP A 71 10.20 2.41 16.28
N HIS A 72 10.12 3.53 16.99
CA HIS A 72 9.90 4.84 16.38
C HIS A 72 11.02 5.28 15.44
N SER A 73 12.25 4.78 15.61
CA SER A 73 13.36 5.13 14.72
C SER A 73 13.19 4.46 13.35
N LEU A 74 12.79 3.18 13.32
CA LEU A 74 12.50 2.45 12.09
C LEU A 74 11.22 2.97 11.42
N LEU A 75 10.19 3.33 12.21
CA LEU A 75 9.00 3.99 11.65
C LEU A 75 9.33 5.33 11.01
N ALA A 76 10.18 6.14 11.66
CA ALA A 76 10.65 7.40 11.08
C ALA A 76 11.48 7.16 9.81
N GLU A 77 12.30 6.12 9.77
CA GLU A 77 13.04 5.73 8.56
C GLU A 77 12.09 5.45 7.39
N ILE A 78 11.04 4.64 7.61
CA ILE A 78 10.00 4.36 6.58
C ILE A 78 9.33 5.65 6.11
N GLN A 79 8.94 6.53 7.04
CA GLN A 79 8.23 7.78 6.71
C GLN A 79 9.09 8.78 5.93
N ASN A 80 10.43 8.66 6.02
CA ASN A 80 11.37 9.53 5.32
C ASN A 80 11.91 8.91 4.02
N MET A 81 11.45 7.71 3.63
CA MET A 81 11.82 7.13 2.34
C MET A 81 11.37 8.03 1.19
N PRO A 82 12.19 8.25 0.14
CA PRO A 82 11.82 9.08 -1.01
C PRO A 82 10.52 8.67 -1.70
N SER A 83 10.18 7.37 -1.68
CA SER A 83 8.94 6.85 -2.25
C SER A 83 7.76 6.83 -1.28
N PHE A 84 7.91 7.19 0.00
CA PHE A 84 6.85 7.09 0.99
C PHE A 84 5.69 8.05 0.69
N VAL A 85 4.47 7.52 0.69
CA VAL A 85 3.23 8.31 0.58
C VAL A 85 2.41 8.25 1.86
N SER A 86 2.18 7.05 2.37
CA SER A 86 1.42 6.87 3.61
C SER A 86 1.61 5.49 4.21
N LEU A 87 1.42 5.40 5.52
CA LEU A 87 1.36 4.17 6.28
C LEU A 87 0.01 4.11 7.01
N GLU A 88 -0.67 2.98 6.85
CA GLU A 88 -1.86 2.64 7.62
C GLU A 88 -1.56 1.41 8.46
N MET A 89 -1.57 1.56 9.79
CA MET A 89 -1.22 0.48 10.71
C MET A 89 -2.48 -0.17 11.29
N PHE A 90 -2.56 -1.49 11.21
CA PHE A 90 -3.65 -2.29 11.79
C PHE A 90 -3.24 -2.94 13.11
N ALA A 91 -1.95 -3.19 13.31
CA ALA A 91 -1.38 -3.49 14.61
C ALA A 91 -1.43 -2.23 15.50
N ALA A 92 -2.08 -2.30 16.65
CA ALA A 92 -2.15 -1.19 17.60
C ALA A 92 -1.52 -1.58 18.94
N LYS A 93 -0.97 -0.61 19.66
CA LYS A 93 -0.50 -0.80 21.04
C LYS A 93 -1.64 -1.37 21.90
N GLY A 94 -1.34 -2.44 22.64
CA GLY A 94 -2.31 -3.18 23.45
C GLY A 94 -3.15 -4.20 22.66
N ALA A 95 -3.01 -4.30 21.34
CA ALA A 95 -3.69 -5.31 20.54
C ALA A 95 -2.86 -6.60 20.48
N ARG A 96 -3.54 -7.74 20.49
CA ARG A 96 -2.91 -9.04 20.21
C ARG A 96 -2.95 -9.29 18.71
N VAL A 97 -1.77 -9.47 18.12
CA VAL A 97 -1.61 -9.74 16.69
C VAL A 97 -1.12 -11.18 16.48
N ARG A 98 -1.34 -11.67 15.26
CA ARG A 98 -0.88 -12.99 14.82
C ARG A 98 0.11 -12.81 13.68
N LYS A 99 1.05 -13.75 13.57
CA LYS A 99 1.92 -13.92 12.42
C LYS A 99 1.08 -13.93 11.15
N THR A 100 1.54 -13.19 10.16
CA THR A 100 0.86 -13.09 8.86
C THR A 100 0.94 -14.42 8.12
N ILE A 101 -0.22 -15.00 7.88
CA ILE A 101 -0.41 -16.22 7.07
C ILE A 101 -1.50 -16.05 6.00
N ASP A 102 -2.27 -14.96 6.08
CA ASP A 102 -3.40 -14.65 5.22
C ASP A 102 -3.66 -13.14 5.13
N CYS A 103 -4.73 -12.75 4.44
CA CYS A 103 -5.12 -11.35 4.27
C CYS A 103 -5.80 -10.71 5.50
N PHE A 104 -5.93 -11.41 6.62
CA PHE A 104 -6.52 -10.89 7.86
C PHE A 104 -5.48 -10.68 8.97
N THR A 105 -4.23 -11.09 8.73
CA THR A 105 -3.16 -11.14 9.73
C THR A 105 -1.96 -10.27 9.37
N PHE A 106 -2.06 -9.42 8.34
CA PHE A 106 -1.01 -8.45 8.02
C PHE A 106 -1.11 -7.22 8.93
N GLY A 107 0.04 -6.63 9.27
CA GLY A 107 0.15 -5.60 10.31
C GLY A 107 -0.29 -4.21 9.88
N GLY A 108 -0.39 -3.96 8.58
CA GLY A 108 -0.72 -2.68 8.00
C GLY A 108 -0.34 -2.62 6.52
N VAL A 109 -0.44 -1.43 5.94
CA VAL A 109 -0.16 -1.18 4.52
C VAL A 109 0.67 0.09 4.36
N VAL A 110 1.78 -0.02 3.63
CA VAL A 110 2.59 1.12 3.18
C VAL A 110 2.34 1.35 1.70
N ARG A 111 2.09 2.61 1.34
CA ARG A 111 1.94 3.05 -0.05
C ARG A 111 3.22 3.75 -0.46
N LEU A 112 3.85 3.23 -1.52
CA LEU A 112 5.08 3.77 -2.09
C LEU A 112 4.82 4.23 -3.52
N ILE A 113 5.28 5.42 -3.90
CA ILE A 113 5.17 6.01 -5.23
C ILE A 113 6.46 6.77 -5.53
N ASN A 114 7.10 6.51 -6.67
CA ASN A 114 8.25 7.27 -7.12
C ASN A 114 8.40 7.20 -8.65
N PRO A 115 8.69 8.31 -9.34
CA PRO A 115 9.00 8.28 -10.77
C PRO A 115 10.35 7.60 -11.06
N ASP A 116 11.29 7.59 -10.11
CA ASP A 116 12.51 6.77 -10.20
C ASP A 116 12.22 5.34 -9.74
N THR A 117 12.07 4.44 -10.71
CA THR A 117 11.87 3.00 -10.48
C THR A 117 12.94 2.41 -9.56
N ALA A 118 14.21 2.84 -9.70
CA ALA A 118 15.29 2.30 -8.90
C ALA A 118 15.19 2.77 -7.44
N ALA A 119 14.78 4.01 -7.19
CA ALA A 119 14.48 4.49 -5.84
C ALA A 119 13.33 3.72 -5.19
N LEU A 120 12.23 3.51 -5.92
CA LEU A 120 11.10 2.73 -5.43
C LEU A 120 11.50 1.29 -5.06
N VAL A 121 12.33 0.64 -5.87
CA VAL A 121 12.80 -0.72 -5.60
C VAL A 121 13.68 -0.76 -4.35
N ARG A 122 14.63 0.18 -4.20
CA ARG A 122 15.47 0.27 -2.99
C ARG A 122 14.64 0.46 -1.72
N ASP A 123 13.69 1.38 -1.74
CA ASP A 123 12.83 1.65 -0.58
C ASP A 123 11.95 0.44 -0.24
N TYR A 124 11.41 -0.24 -1.27
CA TYR A 124 10.66 -1.49 -1.10
C TYR A 124 11.51 -2.59 -0.46
N GLU A 125 12.73 -2.81 -0.95
CA GLU A 125 13.65 -3.81 -0.40
C GLU A 125 14.03 -3.48 1.04
N ARG A 126 14.33 -2.21 1.32
CA ARG A 126 14.62 -1.73 2.67
C ARG A 126 13.44 -1.93 3.62
N LEU A 127 12.22 -1.67 3.16
CA LEU A 127 11.02 -1.94 3.95
C LEU A 127 10.90 -3.43 4.31
N ARG A 128 11.21 -4.35 3.38
CA ARG A 128 11.25 -5.80 3.66
C ARG A 128 12.32 -6.18 4.67
N GLU A 129 13.47 -5.52 4.67
CA GLU A 129 14.49 -5.70 5.70
C GLU A 129 14.01 -5.22 7.08
N ILE A 130 13.35 -4.05 7.15
CA ILE A 130 12.81 -3.50 8.40
C ILE A 130 11.77 -4.44 9.01
N GLU A 131 10.93 -5.10 8.20
CA GLU A 131 9.99 -6.13 8.67
C GLU A 131 10.71 -7.30 9.35
N GLN A 132 11.87 -7.72 8.81
CA GLN A 132 12.67 -8.82 9.38
C GLN A 132 13.45 -8.41 10.63
N ILE A 133 13.98 -7.18 10.66
CA ILE A 133 14.61 -6.60 11.87
C ILE A 133 13.57 -6.56 13.01
N GLY A 134 12.33 -6.19 12.68
CA GLY A 134 11.21 -6.14 13.60
C GLY A 134 11.04 -4.75 14.20
N PHE A 135 10.14 -3.95 13.62
CA PHE A 135 9.78 -2.62 14.12
C PHE A 135 8.62 -2.65 15.14
N ILE A 136 8.09 -3.83 15.48
CA ILE A 136 7.05 -4.02 16.51
C ILE A 136 7.68 -4.68 17.72
N LYS A 137 7.44 -4.09 18.90
CA LYS A 137 7.87 -4.61 20.19
C LYS A 137 6.70 -5.36 20.82
N TYR A 138 6.95 -6.62 21.17
CA TYR A 138 5.97 -7.49 21.80
C TYR A 138 6.29 -7.62 23.28
N SER A 139 5.27 -7.72 24.14
CA SER A 139 5.49 -8.13 25.52
C SER A 139 6.04 -9.56 25.57
N GLU A 140 6.88 -9.85 26.57
CA GLU A 140 7.22 -11.24 26.92
C GLU A 140 5.97 -12.06 27.30
#